data_AF-A0A453R3X2-F1
#
_entry.id   AF-A0A453R3X2-F1
#
_cell.length_a   1.000
_cell.length_b   1.000
_cell.length_c   1.000
_cell.angle_alpha   90.00
_cell.angle_beta   90.00
_cell.angle_gamma   90.00
#
_symmetry.space_group_name_H-M   'P 1'
#
loop_
_entity.id
_entity.type
_entity.pdbx_description
1 polymer ?
#
loop_
_entity_poly.entity_id
_entity_poly.type
_entity_poly.pdbx_seq_one_letter_code
_entity_poly.pdbx_strand_id
1 'polypeptide(L)'
;GYGREYRERLLGQWGVVDVNDCCSCATFLVATGRVDAQRLCVTGESAGGFTTLACLAFRQTFKAGSSLYGIADLASLRAGMHKFEAYYIDNLVGNKQAYFERSPINFVERFTCPVILFQGLDDP
;
A
#
# COMPACT_ATOMS: atom_id res chain seq x y z
N GLY A 1 -10.53 -18.14 -2.85
CA GLY A 1 -9.20 -17.57 -3.11
C GLY A 1 -8.30 -18.60 -3.78
N TYR A 2 -7.07 -18.22 -4.14
CA TYR A 2 -6.11 -19.01 -4.94
C TYR A 2 -5.23 -20.01 -4.15
N GLY A 3 -5.68 -20.42 -2.95
CA GLY A 3 -4.95 -21.36 -2.11
C GLY A 3 -3.91 -20.74 -1.18
N ARG A 4 -3.35 -21.58 -0.32
CA ARG A 4 -2.41 -21.20 0.75
C ARG A 4 -1.10 -20.62 0.18
N GLU A 5 -0.54 -21.29 -0.82
CA GLU A 5 0.71 -20.88 -1.45
C GLU A 5 0.62 -19.44 -1.97
N TYR A 6 -0.46 -19.11 -2.67
CA TYR A 6 -0.69 -17.74 -3.16
C TYR A 6 -0.76 -16.72 -2.03
N ARG A 7 -1.50 -17.02 -0.95
CA ARG A 7 -1.60 -16.15 0.23
C ARG A 7 -0.25 -15.96 0.92
N GLU A 8 0.54 -17.02 1.05
CA GLU A 8 1.81 -17.00 1.76
C GLU A 8 2.91 -16.23 1.01
N ARG A 9 2.73 -15.91 -0.28
CA ARG A 9 3.59 -14.96 -1.00
C ARG A 9 3.63 -13.57 -0.38
N LEU A 10 2.63 -13.20 0.42
CA LEU A 10 2.58 -11.91 1.11
C LEU A 10 3.45 -11.90 2.39
N LEU A 11 3.85 -13.07 2.92
CA LEU A 11 4.65 -13.14 4.15
C LEU A 11 6.01 -12.44 3.94
N GLY A 12 6.31 -11.47 4.80
CA GLY A 12 7.49 -10.61 4.70
C GLY A 12 7.50 -9.68 3.49
N GLN A 13 6.43 -9.63 2.69
CA GLN A 13 6.36 -8.94 1.40
C GLN A 13 5.22 -7.92 1.30
N TRP A 14 4.46 -7.68 2.39
CA TRP A 14 3.43 -6.65 2.38
C TRP A 14 4.05 -5.25 2.21
N GLY A 15 3.48 -4.46 1.30
CA GLY A 15 4.03 -3.18 0.82
C GLY A 15 5.00 -3.35 -0.36
N VAL A 16 5.21 -4.58 -0.85
CA VAL A 16 6.11 -4.89 -1.98
C VAL A 16 5.33 -5.59 -3.09
N VAL A 17 4.85 -6.80 -2.84
CA VAL A 17 4.22 -7.62 -3.89
C VAL A 17 2.84 -7.09 -4.27
N ASP A 18 2.05 -6.64 -3.30
CA ASP A 18 0.74 -6.00 -3.52
C ASP A 18 0.88 -4.69 -4.31
N VAL A 19 1.85 -3.85 -3.96
CA VAL A 19 2.18 -2.61 -4.68
C VAL A 19 2.60 -2.90 -6.12
N ASN A 20 3.49 -3.88 -6.31
CA ASN A 20 3.97 -4.29 -7.63
C ASN A 20 2.86 -4.91 -8.48
N ASP A 21 1.98 -5.72 -7.90
CA ASP A 21 0.86 -6.33 -8.60
C ASP A 21 -0.12 -5.25 -9.10
N CYS A 22 -0.45 -4.25 -8.27
CA CYS A 22 -1.27 -3.11 -8.69
C CYS A 22 -0.63 -2.33 -9.85
N CYS A 23 0.67 -2.03 -9.76
CA CYS A 23 1.40 -1.32 -10.82
C CYS A 23 1.50 -2.15 -12.11
N SER A 24 1.69 -3.46 -11.99
CA SER A 24 1.80 -4.40 -13.12
C SER A 24 0.47 -4.50 -13.86
N CYS A 25 -0.65 -4.59 -13.13
CA CYS A 25 -1.99 -4.57 -13.70
C CYS A 25 -2.24 -3.31 -14.52
N ALA A 26 -1.95 -2.12 -13.96
CA ALA A 26 -2.12 -0.85 -14.65
C ALA A 26 -1.23 -0.76 -15.91
N THR A 27 0.04 -1.18 -15.80
CA THR A 27 0.99 -1.17 -16.93
C THR A 27 0.58 -2.14 -18.03
N PHE A 28 0.03 -3.31 -17.67
CA PHE A 28 -0.51 -4.27 -18.63
C PHE A 28 -1.70 -3.70 -19.41
N LEU A 29 -2.62 -3.00 -18.74
CA LEU A 29 -3.76 -2.35 -19.38
C LEU A 29 -3.31 -1.24 -20.35
N VAL A 30 -2.26 -0.49 -19.98
CA VAL A 30 -1.63 0.49 -20.89
C VAL A 30 -1.03 -0.21 -22.11
N ALA A 31 -0.22 -1.25 -21.90
CA ALA A 31 0.46 -1.96 -22.98
C ALA A 31 -0.50 -2.63 -23.98
N THR A 32 -1.69 -3.01 -23.52
CA THR A 32 -2.76 -3.56 -24.36
C THR A 32 -3.66 -2.50 -25.00
N GLY A 33 -3.33 -1.21 -24.84
CA GLY A 33 -4.05 -0.09 -25.45
C GLY A 33 -5.44 0.16 -24.84
N ARG A 34 -5.71 -0.38 -23.64
CA ARG A 34 -7.04 -0.30 -23.00
C ARG A 34 -7.24 0.95 -22.16
N VAL A 35 -6.15 1.59 -21.69
CA VAL A 35 -6.19 2.77 -20.83
C VAL A 35 -5.08 3.76 -21.18
N ASP A 36 -5.28 5.03 -20.85
CA ASP A 36 -4.29 6.10 -21.03
C ASP A 36 -3.27 6.12 -19.87
N ALA A 37 -1.99 5.95 -20.19
CA ALA A 37 -0.89 5.97 -19.21
C ALA A 37 -0.76 7.29 -18.45
N GLN A 38 -1.26 8.39 -19.01
CA GLN A 38 -1.22 9.72 -18.39
C GLN A 38 -2.44 10.00 -17.50
N ARG A 39 -3.37 9.05 -17.37
CA ARG A 39 -4.62 9.21 -16.59
C ARG A 39 -4.90 8.02 -15.67
N LEU A 40 -3.85 7.38 -15.17
CA LEU A 40 -3.96 6.29 -14.22
C LEU A 40 -4.15 6.83 -12.80
N CYS A 41 -5.19 6.37 -12.11
CA CYS A 41 -5.43 6.69 -10.70
C CYS A 41 -5.53 5.41 -9.87
N VAL A 42 -5.16 5.48 -8.59
CA VAL A 42 -5.28 4.39 -7.62
C VAL A 42 -6.08 4.83 -6.40
N THR A 43 -6.97 3.98 -5.92
CA THR A 43 -7.78 4.25 -4.73
C THR A 43 -7.88 2.99 -3.89
N GLY A 44 -7.95 3.17 -2.58
CA GLY A 44 -8.09 2.04 -1.67
C GLY A 44 -8.48 2.47 -0.26
N GLU A 45 -9.05 1.52 0.46
CA GLU A 45 -9.51 1.67 1.84
C GLU A 45 -8.68 0.81 2.79
N SER A 46 -8.46 1.24 4.03
CA SER A 46 -7.75 0.46 5.06
C SER A 46 -6.40 -0.08 4.56
N ALA A 47 -6.20 -1.40 4.53
CA ALA A 47 -5.00 -2.03 3.96
C ALA A 47 -4.77 -1.69 2.47
N GLY A 48 -5.84 -1.49 1.69
CA GLY A 48 -5.75 -0.98 0.32
C GLY A 48 -5.39 0.51 0.25
N GLY A 49 -5.74 1.28 1.27
CA GLY A 49 -5.27 2.66 1.45
C GLY A 49 -3.76 2.72 1.68
N PHE A 50 -3.21 1.76 2.44
CA PHE A 50 -1.76 1.57 2.53
C PHE A 50 -1.12 1.24 1.18
N THR A 51 -1.64 0.26 0.45
CA THR A 51 -1.14 -0.07 -0.89
C THR A 51 -1.24 1.13 -1.84
N THR A 52 -2.28 1.95 -1.72
CA THR A 52 -2.44 3.20 -2.48
C THR A 52 -1.32 4.18 -2.15
N LEU A 53 -1.11 4.49 -0.87
CA LEU A 53 -0.06 5.41 -0.44
C LEU A 53 1.34 4.89 -0.82
N ALA A 54 1.59 3.59 -0.69
CA ALA A 54 2.86 2.96 -1.09
C ALA A 54 3.08 2.99 -2.60
N CYS A 55 2.03 2.79 -3.43
CA CYS A 55 2.11 3.00 -4.87
C CYS A 55 2.53 4.43 -5.21
N LEU A 56 1.95 5.43 -4.53
CA LEU A 56 2.19 6.84 -4.82
C LEU A 56 3.55 7.34 -4.28
N ALA A 57 4.04 6.78 -3.18
CA ALA A 57 5.33 7.13 -2.58
C ALA A 57 6.51 6.45 -3.26
N PHE A 58 6.34 5.20 -3.70
CA PHE A 58 7.47 4.34 -4.09
C PHE A 58 7.45 3.90 -5.55
N ARG A 59 6.43 4.26 -6.33
CA ARG A 59 6.32 3.99 -7.76
C ARG A 59 5.89 5.27 -8.49
N GLN A 60 5.98 5.25 -9.81
CA GLN A 60 5.64 6.39 -10.68
C GLN A 60 4.53 6.04 -11.68
N THR A 61 3.80 4.96 -11.41
CA THR A 61 2.77 4.39 -12.30
C THR A 61 1.51 5.24 -12.34
N PHE A 62 1.05 5.75 -11.18
CA PHE A 62 -0.20 6.49 -11.06
C PHE A 62 0.05 8.00 -11.06
N LYS A 63 -0.95 8.78 -11.53
CA LYS A 63 -0.92 10.24 -11.66
C LYS A 63 -1.74 10.97 -10.60
N ALA A 64 -2.56 10.25 -9.85
CA ALA A 64 -3.23 10.72 -8.65
C ALA A 64 -3.71 9.51 -7.83
N GLY A 65 -4.08 9.72 -6.58
CA GLY A 65 -4.78 8.70 -5.82
C GLY A 65 -5.54 9.17 -4.60
N SER A 66 -6.31 8.25 -4.03
CA SER A 66 -7.20 8.47 -2.90
C SER A 66 -7.01 7.37 -1.85
N SER A 67 -6.70 7.77 -0.62
CA SER A 67 -6.59 6.85 0.52
C SER A 67 -7.70 7.11 1.51
N LEU A 68 -8.50 6.07 1.81
CA LEU A 68 -9.58 6.11 2.78
C LEU A 68 -9.14 5.31 4.02
N TYR A 69 -8.98 6.00 5.16
CA TYR A 69 -8.54 5.43 6.44
C TYR A 69 -7.37 4.45 6.28
N GLY A 70 -6.44 4.81 5.40
CA GLY A 70 -5.32 3.97 5.00
C GLY A 70 -4.17 4.06 5.97
N ILE A 71 -3.45 2.96 6.15
CA ILE A 71 -2.28 2.94 7.01
C ILE A 71 -1.13 3.67 6.32
N ALA A 72 -0.64 4.77 6.92
CA ALA A 72 0.56 5.48 6.45
C ALA A 72 1.83 5.12 7.24
N ASP A 73 1.65 4.60 8.46
CA ASP A 73 2.71 4.21 9.38
C ASP A 73 2.46 2.79 9.91
N LEU A 74 3.25 1.83 9.43
CA LEU A 74 3.16 0.43 9.88
C LEU A 74 3.61 0.27 11.33
N ALA A 75 4.52 1.14 11.83
CA ALA A 75 4.98 1.07 13.22
C ALA A 75 3.87 1.51 14.18
N SER A 76 3.16 2.60 13.85
CA SER A 76 1.97 3.04 14.61
C SER A 76 0.86 1.99 14.55
N LEU A 77 0.59 1.40 13.38
CA LEU A 77 -0.36 0.29 13.25
C LEU A 77 0.00 -0.86 14.21
N ARG A 78 1.25 -1.31 14.18
CA ARG A 78 1.73 -2.39 15.06
C ARG A 78 1.55 -2.04 16.53
N ALA A 79 1.81 -0.80 16.92
CA ALA A 79 1.74 -0.35 18.31
C ALA A 79 0.29 -0.29 18.84
N GLY A 80 -0.69 0.04 17.98
CA GLY A 80 -2.11 0.09 18.35
C GLY A 80 -2.80 -1.28 18.43
N MET A 81 -2.22 -2.31 17.80
CA MET A 81 -2.83 -3.65 17.72
C MET A 81 -2.67 -4.44 19.01
N HIS A 82 -3.67 -5.27 19.35
CA HIS A 82 -3.53 -6.23 20.43
C HIS A 82 -2.35 -7.19 20.15
N LYS A 83 -1.69 -7.67 21.21
CA LYS A 83 -0.46 -8.49 21.10
C LYS A 83 -0.58 -9.67 20.13
N PHE A 84 -1.76 -10.28 20.01
CA PHE A 84 -1.99 -11.39 19.09
C PHE A 84 -1.98 -10.96 17.61
N GLU A 85 -2.58 -9.81 17.30
CA GLU A 85 -2.68 -9.25 15.95
C GLU A 85 -1.35 -8.63 15.50
N ALA A 86 -0.55 -8.10 16.44
CA ALA A 86 0.78 -7.58 16.14
C ALA A 86 1.71 -8.64 15.53
N TYR A 87 1.63 -9.91 15.96
CA TYR A 87 2.40 -10.99 15.34
C TYR A 87 1.97 -11.28 13.90
N TYR A 88 0.69 -11.04 13.56
CA TYR A 88 0.23 -11.18 12.19
C TYR A 88 0.86 -10.11 11.29
N ILE A 89 0.87 -8.85 11.73
CA ILE A 89 1.52 -7.76 10.99
C ILE A 89 3.02 -8.02 10.82
N ASP A 90 3.69 -8.53 11.86
CA ASP A 90 5.11 -8.91 11.77
C ASP A 90 5.40 -9.94 10.70
N ASN A 91 4.56 -10.96 10.61
CA ASN A 91 4.69 -11.99 9.59
C ASN A 91 4.49 -11.44 8.17
N LEU A 92 3.69 -10.37 8.01
CA LEU A 92 3.44 -9.74 6.71
C LEU A 92 4.52 -8.71 6.33
N VAL A 93 4.93 -7.86 7.26
CA VAL A 93 5.88 -6.76 7.01
C VAL A 93 7.32 -7.26 7.07
N GLY A 94 7.64 -8.10 8.04
CA GLY A 94 9.00 -8.57 8.31
C GLY A 94 9.68 -7.80 9.44
N ASN A 95 10.93 -7.39 9.23
CA ASN A 95 11.78 -6.83 10.28
C ASN A 95 11.58 -5.30 10.47
N LYS A 96 12.21 -4.75 11.52
CA LYS A 96 12.16 -3.30 11.83
C LYS A 96 12.56 -2.39 10.66
N GLN A 97 13.53 -2.83 9.83
CA GLN A 97 13.94 -2.07 8.66
C GLN A 97 12.80 -2.00 7.62
N ALA A 98 12.11 -3.12 7.38
CA ALA A 98 10.95 -3.18 6.49
C ALA A 98 9.80 -2.27 6.97
N TYR A 99 9.55 -2.21 8.28
CA TYR A 99 8.57 -1.27 8.83
C TYR A 99 8.89 0.18 8.46
N PHE A 100 10.16 0.60 8.56
CA PHE A 100 10.57 1.95 8.18
C PHE A 100 10.48 2.16 6.67
N GLU A 101 11.12 1.29 5.88
CA GLU A 101 11.24 1.42 4.42
C GLU A 101 9.91 1.36 3.68
N ARG A 102 8.91 0.67 4.25
CA ARG A 102 7.61 0.46 3.59
C ARG A 102 6.52 1.39 4.10
N SER A 103 6.75 2.16 5.16
CA SER A 103 5.78 3.14 5.66
C SER A 103 5.86 4.43 4.85
N PRO A 104 4.82 4.80 4.07
CA PRO A 104 4.84 5.98 3.22
C PRO A 104 5.07 7.29 3.99
N ILE A 105 4.67 7.36 5.27
CA ILE A 105 4.85 8.56 6.10
C ILE A 105 6.33 8.95 6.26
N ASN A 106 7.26 8.00 6.13
CA ASN A 106 8.69 8.27 6.28
C ASN A 106 9.33 8.89 5.03
N PHE A 107 8.56 8.97 3.93
CA PHE A 107 9.06 9.38 2.61
C PHE A 107 8.09 10.33 1.90
N VAL A 108 7.48 11.25 2.65
CA VAL A 108 6.51 12.23 2.14
C VAL A 108 7.06 13.06 0.98
N GLU A 109 8.37 13.28 0.92
CA GLU A 109 9.06 13.99 -0.16
C GLU A 109 9.01 13.27 -1.51
N ARG A 110 8.68 11.97 -1.54
CA ARG A 110 8.63 11.17 -2.76
C ARG A 110 7.29 11.22 -3.48
N PHE A 111 6.26 11.78 -2.84
CA PHE A 111 4.97 11.96 -3.49
C PHE A 111 5.08 13.07 -4.55
N THR A 112 4.99 12.67 -5.81
CA THR A 112 5.13 13.56 -6.98
C THR A 112 3.79 13.94 -7.62
N CYS A 113 2.67 13.48 -7.07
CA CYS A 113 1.35 13.66 -7.66
C CYS A 113 0.27 13.95 -6.61
N PRO A 114 -0.90 14.49 -7.00
CA PRO A 114 -1.98 14.81 -6.08
C PRO A 114 -2.50 13.58 -5.33
N VAL A 115 -2.69 13.75 -4.02
CA VAL A 115 -3.27 12.73 -3.13
C VAL A 115 -4.40 13.36 -2.34
N ILE A 116 -5.53 12.66 -2.25
CA ILE A 116 -6.61 13.00 -1.32
C ILE A 116 -6.68 11.95 -0.21
N LEU A 117 -6.87 12.41 1.03
CA LEU A 117 -6.95 11.57 2.22
C LEU A 117 -8.33 11.74 2.85
N PHE A 118 -8.98 10.62 3.16
CA PHE A 118 -10.25 10.59 3.88
C PHE A 118 -10.03 9.83 5.19
N GLN A 119 -10.27 10.47 6.33
CA GLN A 119 -10.07 9.88 7.65
C GLN A 119 -11.28 10.20 8.54
N GLY A 120 -11.80 9.18 9.23
CA GLY A 120 -12.80 9.40 10.28
C GLY A 120 -12.15 9.99 11.53
N LEU A 121 -12.80 10.98 12.15
CA LEU A 121 -12.30 11.58 13.39
C LEU A 121 -12.37 10.61 14.59
N ASP A 122 -13.30 9.66 14.54
CA ASP A 122 -13.54 8.65 15.58
C ASP A 122 -12.95 7.28 15.20
N ASP A 123 -12.00 7.23 14.25
CA ASP A 123 -11.26 6.01 13.92
C ASP A 123 -10.18 5.78 14.99
N PRO A 124 -10.30 4.74 15.84
CA PRO A 124 -9.49 4.57 17.05
C PRO A 124 -8.04 4.13 16.81
#